data_AF-A0A183AWV2-F1
#
_entry.id   AF-A0A183AWV2-F1
#
_cell.length_a   1.000
_cell.length_b   1.000
_cell.length_c   1.000
_cell.angle_alpha   90.00
_cell.angle_beta   90.00
_cell.angle_gamma   90.00
#
_symmetry.space_group_name_H-M   'P 1'
#
loop_
_entity.id
_entity.type
_entity.pdbx_description
1 polymer ?
#
loop_
_entity_poly.entity_id
_entity_poly.type
_entity_poly.pdbx_seq_one_letter_code
_entity_poly.pdbx_strand_id
1 'polypeptide(L)'
;MDQELAVAGSPAPTRREKGIKTCVKADIQCTAADLVLGTTLRLPGEFFMPRIMDSIGIQDYMQRLSTFMQSLSPAQTRIQQRKVFIPTDLFARIHSN
;
A
#
# COMPACT_ATOMS: atom_id res chain seq x y z
N MET A 1 33.97 49.47 -5.78
CA MET A 1 34.68 48.30 -6.37
C MET A 1 33.81 47.08 -6.09
N ASP A 2 32.57 47.03 -6.57
CA ASP A 2 32.18 46.87 -7.99
C ASP A 2 32.63 45.53 -8.58
N GLN A 3 31.60 44.70 -8.87
CA GLN A 3 31.46 43.78 -10.01
C GLN A 3 32.39 42.53 -10.08
N GLU A 4 31.99 41.37 -10.63
CA GLU A 4 30.82 40.99 -11.43
C GLU A 4 30.70 39.45 -11.49
N LEU A 5 29.45 38.98 -11.55
CA LEU A 5 28.90 37.94 -12.42
C LEU A 5 29.75 36.70 -12.81
N ALA A 6 29.32 35.53 -12.30
CA ALA A 6 29.31 34.31 -13.10
C ALA A 6 27.98 33.58 -12.84
N VAL A 7 26.98 33.93 -13.65
CA VAL A 7 25.81 33.10 -13.94
C VAL A 7 26.33 31.82 -14.59
N ALA A 8 26.57 30.79 -13.79
CA ALA A 8 26.72 29.41 -14.28
C ALA A 8 25.33 28.79 -14.25
N GLY A 9 24.78 28.57 -15.45
CA GLY A 9 23.40 28.21 -15.69
C GLY A 9 22.84 27.21 -14.69
N SER A 10 21.74 27.61 -14.04
CA SER A 10 20.91 26.72 -13.24
C SER A 10 20.64 25.45 -14.06
N PRO A 11 20.98 24.24 -13.56
CA PRO A 11 20.68 23.03 -14.29
C PRO A 11 19.18 23.03 -14.53
N ALA A 12 18.80 23.08 -15.81
CA ALA A 12 17.42 23.03 -16.26
C ALA A 12 16.66 22.04 -15.39
N PRO A 13 15.47 22.39 -14.85
CA PRO A 13 14.72 21.47 -14.01
C PRO A 13 14.45 20.24 -14.86
N THR A 14 15.25 19.20 -14.65
CA THR A 14 15.00 17.89 -15.22
C THR A 14 13.62 17.56 -14.71
N ARG A 15 12.64 17.64 -15.62
CA ARG A 15 11.23 17.42 -15.36
C ARG A 15 11.07 15.95 -15.01
N ARG A 16 11.54 15.59 -13.81
CA ARG A 16 11.19 14.37 -13.15
C ARG A 16 9.73 14.58 -12.81
N GLU A 17 8.87 14.01 -13.64
CA GLU A 17 7.42 14.03 -13.47
C GLU A 17 7.08 13.30 -12.17
N LYS A 18 7.29 13.99 -11.06
CA LYS A 18 6.83 13.60 -9.75
C LYS A 18 5.31 13.78 -9.79
N GLY A 19 4.58 12.77 -9.33
CA GLY A 19 3.12 12.85 -9.24
C GLY A 19 2.70 14.05 -8.37
N ILE A 20 1.46 14.52 -8.53
CA ILE A 20 0.93 15.74 -7.88
C ILE A 20 1.18 15.77 -6.35
N LYS A 21 1.21 14.61 -5.69
CA LYS A 21 1.46 14.48 -4.25
C LYS A 21 2.94 14.60 -3.84
N THR A 22 3.86 14.33 -4.76
CA THR A 22 5.32 14.31 -4.54
C THR A 22 6.05 15.50 -5.17
N CYS A 23 5.31 16.40 -5.83
CA CYS A 23 5.81 17.70 -6.25
C CYS A 23 6.17 18.55 -5.01
N VAL A 24 7.38 19.09 -4.98
CA VAL A 24 7.82 20.06 -3.96
C VAL A 24 7.27 21.42 -4.33
N LYS A 25 6.58 22.07 -3.40
CA LYS A 25 6.12 23.45 -3.57
C LYS A 25 7.21 24.40 -3.10
N ALA A 26 7.74 25.23 -4.00
CA ALA A 26 8.93 26.05 -3.75
C ALA A 26 8.79 27.03 -2.57
N ASP A 27 7.58 27.54 -2.36
CA ASP A 27 7.26 28.55 -1.34
C ASP A 27 7.39 27.99 0.09
N ILE A 28 7.14 26.70 0.25
CA ILE A 28 7.14 25.99 1.54
C ILE A 28 8.24 24.92 1.63
N GLN A 29 9.00 24.72 0.53
CA GLN A 29 10.05 23.70 0.38
C GLN A 29 9.64 22.28 0.81
N CYS A 30 8.34 21.97 0.77
CA CYS A 30 7.76 20.71 1.22
C CYS A 30 6.80 20.16 0.16
N THR A 31 6.64 18.82 0.11
CA THR A 31 5.62 18.18 -0.73
C THR A 31 4.28 18.09 0.00
N ALA A 32 3.18 17.99 -0.76
CA ALA A 32 1.85 17.78 -0.18
C ALA A 32 1.78 16.52 0.69
N ALA A 33 2.57 15.50 0.35
CA ALA A 33 2.61 14.28 1.11
C ALA A 33 3.44 14.36 2.40
N ASP A 34 4.51 15.16 2.42
CA ASP A 34 5.28 15.44 3.65
C ASP A 34 4.40 16.07 4.73
N LEU A 35 3.49 16.96 4.33
CA LEU A 35 2.58 17.64 5.26
C LEU A 35 1.51 16.70 5.84
N VAL A 36 1.09 15.67 5.09
CA VAL A 36 0.01 14.75 5.50
C VAL A 36 0.56 13.52 6.22
N LEU A 37 1.69 12.97 5.75
CA LEU A 37 2.30 11.78 6.33
C LEU A 37 3.46 12.08 7.29
N GLY A 38 3.89 13.34 7.42
CA GLY A 38 5.05 13.74 8.23
C GLY A 38 6.39 13.20 7.71
N THR A 39 6.38 12.51 6.57
CA THR A 39 7.53 11.84 5.95
C THR A 39 7.39 11.83 4.43
N THR A 40 8.52 11.83 3.74
CA THR A 40 8.57 11.75 2.27
C THR A 40 7.97 10.45 1.79
N LEU A 41 6.96 10.52 0.91
CA LEU A 41 6.40 9.34 0.27
C LEU A 41 7.49 8.60 -0.50
N ARG A 42 7.79 7.38 -0.05
CA ARG A 42 8.60 6.45 -0.81
C ARG A 42 7.86 6.03 -2.06
N LEU A 43 8.57 5.96 -3.18
CA LEU A 43 8.00 5.41 -4.42
C LEU A 43 7.68 3.92 -4.21
N PRO A 44 6.67 3.35 -4.90
CA PRO A 44 6.39 1.90 -4.87
C PRO A 44 7.65 1.03 -5.06
N GLY A 45 8.60 1.47 -5.90
CA GLY A 45 9.89 0.80 -6.11
C GLY A 45 10.91 0.92 -4.96
N GLU A 46 10.77 1.93 -4.09
CA GLU A 46 11.63 2.14 -2.91
C GLU A 46 11.16 1.38 -1.66
N PHE A 47 9.94 0.81 -1.69
CA PHE A 47 9.46 -0.06 -0.60
C PHE A 47 10.18 -1.41 -0.59
N PHE A 48 10.60 -1.88 -1.76
CA PHE A 48 11.26 -3.16 -1.94
C PHE A 48 12.76 -2.99 -1.90
N MET A 49 13.31 -2.65 -0.73
CA MET A 49 14.75 -2.87 -0.50
C MET A 49 14.99 -4.38 -0.42
N PRO A 50 15.97 -4.93 -1.17
CA PRO A 50 16.39 -6.31 -1.01
C PRO A 50 16.83 -6.51 0.45
N ARG A 51 16.02 -7.21 1.23
CA ARG A 51 16.44 -7.65 2.55
C ARG A 51 17.33 -8.87 2.31
N ILE A 52 18.55 -8.82 2.83
CA ILE A 52 19.39 -10.01 2.96
C ILE A 52 18.65 -10.89 3.97
N MET A 53 17.80 -11.79 3.47
CA MET A 53 17.19 -12.81 4.29
C MET A 53 18.20 -13.94 4.36
N ASP A 54 18.60 -14.31 5.59
CA ASP A 54 19.30 -15.56 5.82
C ASP A 54 18.49 -16.67 5.15
N SER A 55 19.18 -17.61 4.49
CA SER A 55 18.51 -18.69 3.75
C SER A 55 17.69 -19.53 4.72
N ILE A 56 16.39 -19.22 4.85
CA ILE A 56 15.45 -20.03 5.63
C ILE A 56 15.34 -21.38 4.92
N GLY A 57 15.63 -22.46 5.65
CA GLY A 57 15.44 -23.80 5.12
C GLY A 57 13.98 -24.04 4.74
N ILE A 58 13.71 -24.72 3.62
CA ILE A 58 12.36 -24.94 3.09
C ILE A 58 11.41 -25.51 4.16
N GLN A 59 11.90 -26.43 5.00
CA GLN A 59 11.11 -27.04 6.07
C GLN A 59 10.70 -26.04 7.16
N ASP A 60 11.61 -25.15 7.57
CA ASP A 60 11.33 -24.10 8.56
C ASP A 60 10.33 -23.07 7.98
N TYR A 61 10.47 -22.72 6.70
CA TYR A 61 9.49 -21.87 6.02
C TYR A 61 8.10 -22.50 6.00
N MET A 62 7.98 -23.78 5.64
CA MET A 62 6.70 -24.48 5.59
C MET A 62 6.04 -24.58 6.97
N GLN A 63 6.81 -24.86 8.02
CA GLN A 63 6.27 -24.89 9.38
C GLN A 63 5.75 -23.51 9.80
N ARG A 64 6.56 -22.45 9.63
CA ARG A 64 6.14 -21.08 9.96
C ARG A 64 4.91 -20.64 9.18
N LEU A 65 4.85 -20.96 7.89
CA LEU A 65 3.71 -20.64 7.04
C LEU A 65 2.44 -21.37 7.51
N SER A 66 2.55 -22.66 7.82
CA SER A 66 1.42 -23.45 8.33
C SER A 66 0.90 -22.87 9.64
N THR A 67 1.78 -22.59 10.60
CA THR A 67 1.42 -21.98 11.88
C THR A 67 0.80 -20.59 11.70
N PHE A 68 1.35 -19.78 10.79
CA PHE A 68 0.81 -18.45 10.49
C PHE A 68 -0.60 -18.55 9.89
N MET A 69 -0.81 -19.42 8.90
CA MET A 69 -2.13 -19.59 8.28
C MET A 69 -3.15 -20.12 9.28
N GLN A 70 -2.75 -20.98 10.22
CA GLN A 70 -3.62 -21.47 11.29
C GLN A 70 -3.99 -20.39 12.31
N SER A 71 -3.16 -19.37 12.52
CA SER A 71 -3.45 -18.27 13.45
C SER A 71 -4.35 -17.19 12.84
N LEU A 72 -4.54 -17.20 11.52
CA LEU A 72 -5.46 -16.29 10.84
C LEU A 72 -6.91 -16.67 11.17
N SER A 73 -7.58 -15.78 11.90
CA SER A 73 -9.04 -15.86 12.09
C SER A 73 -9.74 -15.07 10.98
N PRO A 74 -10.89 -15.54 10.47
CA PRO A 74 -11.73 -14.76 9.57
C PRO A 74 -12.06 -13.40 10.19
N ALA A 75 -11.77 -12.31 9.47
CA ALA A 75 -12.22 -11.00 9.88
C ALA A 75 -13.75 -10.98 9.90
N GLN A 76 -14.34 -10.41 10.96
CA GLN A 76 -15.78 -10.25 11.06
C GLN A 76 -16.28 -9.44 9.86
N THR A 77 -16.96 -10.12 8.95
CA THR A 77 -17.58 -9.45 7.80
C THR A 77 -18.78 -8.64 8.28
N ARG A 78 -19.04 -7.49 7.64
CA ARG A 78 -20.24 -6.69 7.89
C ARG A 78 -21.48 -7.58 7.79
N ILE A 79 -22.32 -7.59 8.83
CA ILE A 79 -23.59 -8.33 8.84
C ILE A 79 -24.46 -7.79 7.71
N GLN A 80 -24.72 -8.65 6.71
CA GLN A 80 -25.65 -8.36 5.63
C GLN A 80 -27.03 -8.89 6.04
N GLN A 81 -27.97 -8.00 6.37
CA GLN A 81 -29.37 -8.38 6.53
C GLN A 81 -29.99 -8.61 5.15
N ARG A 82 -29.72 -9.76 4.54
CA ARG A 82 -30.36 -10.15 3.28
C ARG A 82 -31.66 -10.87 3.61
N LYS A 83 -32.80 -10.34 3.14
CA LYS A 83 -34.04 -11.12 3.05
C LYS A 83 -33.79 -12.24 2.03
N VAL A 84 -33.58 -13.45 2.51
CA VAL A 84 -33.52 -14.63 1.65
C VAL A 84 -34.95 -15.06 1.39
N PHE A 85 -35.40 -14.93 0.14
CA PHE A 85 -36.67 -15.50 -0.29
C PHE A 85 -36.44 -16.99 -0.56
N ILE A 86 -37.03 -17.84 0.27
CA ILE A 86 -37.06 -19.29 0.06
C ILE A 86 -38.42 -19.60 -0.57
N PRO A 87 -38.47 -20.08 -1.83
CA PRO A 87 -39.71 -20.54 -2.43
C PRO A 87 -40.34 -21.64 -1.58
N THR A 88 -41.64 -21.53 -1.33
CA THR A 88 -42.41 -22.48 -0.49
C THR A 88 -42.37 -23.92 -1.01
N ASP A 89 -42.21 -24.11 -2.32
CA ASP A 89 -42.05 -25.42 -2.97
C ASP A 89 -40.77 -26.16 -2.54
N LEU A 90 -39.72 -25.41 -2.18
CA LEU A 90 -38.48 -25.98 -1.63
C LEU A 90 -38.74 -26.50 -0.22
N PHE A 91 -39.46 -25.74 0.61
CA PHE A 91 -39.83 -26.15 1.97
C PHE A 91 -40.72 -27.40 1.97
N ALA A 92 -41.67 -27.47 1.03
CA ALA A 92 -42.60 -28.57 0.83
C ALA A 92 -41.90 -29.95 0.68
N ARG A 93 -40.73 -29.95 0.03
CA ARG A 93 -39.97 -31.18 -0.26
C ARG A 93 -39.10 -31.68 0.89
N ILE A 94 -38.78 -30.85 1.87
CA ILE A 94 -37.86 -31.22 2.97
C ILE A 94 -38.59 -32.05 4.05
N HIS A 95 -39.92 -31.93 4.11
CA HIS A 95 -40.76 -32.58 5.11
C HIS A 95 -41.64 -33.71 4.55
N SER A 96 -41.32 -34.23 3.36
CA SER A 96 -41.96 -35.42 2.77
C SER A 96 -40.94 -36.55 2.62
N ASN A 97 -40.61 -37.21 3.74
CA ASN A 97 -39.92 -38.50 3.77
C ASN A 97 -40.57 -39.37 4.84
#